data_AF-A0A535FHI8-F1
#
_entry.id   AF-A0A535FHI8-F1
#
_cell.length_a   1.000
_cell.length_b   1.000
_cell.length_c   1.000
_cell.angle_alpha   90.00
_cell.angle_beta   90.00
_cell.angle_gamma   90.00
#
_symmetry.space_group_name_H-M   'P 1'
#
loop_
_entity.id
_entity.type
_entity.pdbx_description
1 polymer ?
#
loop_
_entity_poly.entity_id
_entity_poly.type
_entity_poly.pdbx_seq_one_letter_code
_entity_poly.pdbx_strand_id
1 'polypeptide(L)'
;MLDESLAGLLTVWTDRLQRKVEVIEKNVAAGNIDLLAKDLATCDTYLKKLFVRAKDYGLHTSAGPQLVLDLSRIKVRLEKLRTKLRYCKLQTGGEIVVQAGLWEQLA
;
A
#
# COMPACT_ATOMS: atom_id res chain seq x y z
N MET A 1 23.41 0.73 18.97
CA MET A 1 22.66 1.97 18.61
C MET A 1 22.24 1.99 17.12
N LEU A 2 21.88 0.85 16.52
CA LEU A 2 21.36 0.80 15.13
C LEU A 2 19.81 0.82 15.10
N ASP A 3 19.16 0.35 16.16
CA ASP A 3 17.69 0.16 16.21
C ASP A 3 16.87 1.45 16.07
N GLU A 4 17.21 2.54 16.73
CA GLU A 4 16.38 3.77 16.69
C GLU A 4 16.41 4.43 15.30
N SER A 5 17.53 4.30 14.57
CA SER A 5 17.68 4.87 13.23
C SER A 5 16.77 4.18 12.21
N LEU A 6 16.57 2.86 12.34
CA LEU A 6 15.73 2.09 11.44
C LEU A 6 14.23 2.28 11.74
N ALA A 7 13.84 2.40 13.01
CA ALA A 7 12.47 2.81 13.39
C ALA A 7 12.10 4.15 12.75
N GLY A 8 12.95 5.16 12.92
CA GLY A 8 12.71 6.49 12.35
C GLY A 8 12.55 6.46 10.83
N LEU A 9 13.39 5.69 10.14
CA LEU A 9 13.30 5.53 8.69
C LEU A 9 12.02 4.79 8.25
N LEU A 10 11.63 3.72 8.96
CA LEU A 10 10.41 2.98 8.67
C LEU A 10 9.16 3.83 8.87
N THR A 11 9.11 4.65 9.92
CA THR A 11 8.03 5.61 10.14
C THR A 11 7.96 6.63 9.00
N VAL A 12 9.08 7.26 8.63
CA VAL A 12 9.12 8.23 7.52
C VAL A 12 8.67 7.61 6.19
N TRP A 13 9.10 6.38 5.91
CA TRP A 13 8.68 5.69 4.68
C TRP A 13 7.21 5.29 4.70
N THR A 14 6.67 4.91 5.86
CA THR A 14 5.24 4.62 6.06
C THR A 14 4.40 5.88 5.85
N ASP A 15 4.81 7.02 6.42
CA ASP A 15 4.16 8.31 6.20
C ASP A 15 4.18 8.72 4.73
N ARG A 16 5.31 8.53 4.04
CA ARG A 16 5.41 8.80 2.60
C ARG A 16 4.44 7.94 1.79
N LEU A 17 4.33 6.65 2.12
CA LEU A 17 3.38 5.75 1.49
C LEU A 17 1.94 6.19 1.76
N GLN A 18 1.62 6.56 3.00
CA GLN A 18 0.30 7.03 3.39
C GLN A 18 -0.11 8.29 2.61
N ARG A 19 0.78 9.30 2.50
CA ARG A 19 0.53 10.49 1.68
C ARG A 19 0.28 10.13 0.21
N LYS A 20 1.03 9.16 -0.33
CA LYS A 20 0.82 8.71 -1.72
C LYS A 20 -0.54 8.05 -1.90
N VAL A 21 -0.99 7.24 -0.94
CA VAL A 21 -2.34 6.65 -0.94
C VAL A 21 -3.42 7.73 -0.87
N GLU A 22 -3.24 8.77 -0.05
CA GLU A 22 -4.18 9.90 0.01
C GLU A 22 -4.31 10.65 -1.31
N VAL A 23 -3.19 10.82 -2.04
CA VAL A 23 -3.20 11.41 -3.39
C VAL A 23 -3.97 10.52 -4.37
N ILE A 24 -3.75 9.20 -4.32
CA ILE A 24 -4.51 8.24 -5.15
C ILE A 24 -6.00 8.30 -4.82
N GLU A 25 -6.38 8.34 -3.55
CA GLU A 25 -7.79 8.46 -3.12
C GLU A 25 -8.45 9.72 -3.69
N LYS A 26 -7.77 10.86 -3.63
CA LYS A 26 -8.26 12.12 -4.22
C LYS A 26 -8.42 12.01 -5.73
N ASN A 27 -7.47 11.38 -6.42
CA ASN A 27 -7.53 11.18 -7.86
C ASN A 27 -8.63 10.20 -8.29
N VAL A 28 -8.89 9.14 -7.49
CA VAL A 28 -10.04 8.24 -7.69
C VAL A 28 -11.34 9.02 -7.55
N ALA A 29 -11.46 9.88 -6.53
CA ALA A 29 -12.66 10.72 -6.35
C ALA A 29 -12.86 11.73 -7.50
N ALA A 30 -11.77 12.19 -8.12
CA ALA A 30 -11.79 13.08 -9.27
C ALA A 30 -12.00 12.38 -10.62
N GLY A 31 -12.07 11.03 -10.67
CA GLY A 31 -12.30 10.28 -11.91
C GLY A 31 -11.07 10.12 -12.82
N ASN A 32 -9.86 10.41 -12.34
CA ASN A 32 -8.62 10.32 -13.12
C ASN A 32 -8.05 8.88 -13.16
N ILE A 33 -8.74 7.96 -13.84
CA ILE A 33 -8.52 6.50 -13.74
C ILE A 33 -7.17 6.01 -14.32
N ASP A 34 -6.67 6.60 -15.41
CA ASP A 34 -5.54 6.05 -16.17
C ASP A 34 -4.18 6.17 -15.45
N LEU A 35 -3.99 7.25 -14.68
CA LEU A 35 -2.77 7.45 -13.88
C LEU A 35 -2.71 6.53 -12.66
N LEU A 36 -3.86 5.99 -12.22
CA LEU A 36 -3.99 5.35 -10.91
C LEU A 36 -3.51 3.91 -10.86
N ALA A 37 -3.55 3.17 -11.98
CA ALA A 37 -3.09 1.79 -12.01
C ALA A 37 -1.58 1.67 -11.76
N LYS A 38 -0.79 2.56 -12.37
CA LYS A 38 0.67 2.61 -12.19
C LYS A 38 1.04 3.05 -10.77
N ASP A 39 0.32 4.02 -10.23
CA ASP A 39 0.55 4.51 -8.88
C ASP A 39 0.17 3.48 -7.81
N LEU A 40 -0.90 2.70 -8.00
CA LEU A 40 -1.24 1.58 -7.13
C LEU A 40 -0.15 0.50 -7.12
N ALA A 41 0.31 0.06 -8.30
CA ALA A 41 1.39 -0.92 -8.39
C ALA A 41 2.69 -0.45 -7.70
N THR A 42 2.96 0.86 -7.77
CA THR A 42 4.07 1.49 -7.05
C THR A 42 3.87 1.43 -5.54
N CYS A 43 2.66 1.77 -5.05
CA CYS A 43 2.31 1.66 -3.64
C CYS A 43 2.40 0.22 -3.12
N ASP A 44 2.00 -0.77 -3.90
CA ASP A 44 2.11 -2.19 -3.54
C ASP A 44 3.56 -2.63 -3.38
N THR A 45 4.43 -2.20 -4.29
CA THR A 45 5.87 -2.48 -4.23
C THR A 45 6.48 -1.88 -2.96
N TYR A 46 6.12 -0.64 -2.62
CA TYR A 46 6.58 0.01 -1.39
C TYR A 46 6.02 -0.67 -0.14
N LEU A 47 4.74 -1.01 -0.14
CA LEU A 47 4.09 -1.71 0.96
C LEU A 47 4.76 -3.06 1.23
N LYS A 48 5.06 -3.86 0.20
CA LYS A 48 5.77 -5.14 0.35
C LYS A 48 7.16 -4.96 0.95
N LYS A 49 7.94 -3.99 0.44
CA LYS A 49 9.28 -3.69 0.98
C LYS A 49 9.22 -3.24 2.44
N LEU A 50 8.22 -2.45 2.80
CA LEU A 50 8.00 -2.02 4.18
C LEU A 50 7.59 -3.17 5.08
N PHE A 51 6.69 -4.06 4.64
CA PHE A 51 6.32 -5.24 5.41
C PHE A 51 7.50 -6.17 5.70
N VAL A 52 8.37 -6.42 4.71
CA VAL A 52 9.56 -7.25 4.92
C VAL A 52 10.47 -6.62 5.97
N ARG A 53 10.79 -5.33 5.82
CA ARG A 53 11.65 -4.61 6.78
C ARG A 53 11.00 -4.46 8.16
N ALA A 54 9.70 -4.25 8.21
CA ALA A 54 8.93 -4.17 9.45
C ALA A 54 8.81 -5.53 10.13
N LYS A 55 8.82 -6.65 9.39
CA LYS A 55 8.88 -8.00 9.97
C LYS A 55 10.27 -8.27 10.57
N ASP A 56 11.32 -7.87 9.86
CA ASP A 56 12.70 -7.99 10.34
C ASP A 56 12.94 -7.12 11.59
N TYR A 57 12.27 -5.97 11.70
CA TYR A 57 12.39 -5.02 12.81
C TYR A 57 11.38 -5.24 13.94
N GLY A 58 10.16 -5.67 13.61
CA GLY A 58 8.96 -5.57 14.43
C GLY A 58 8.84 -6.60 15.55
N LEU A 59 9.75 -7.57 15.64
CA LEU A 59 9.80 -8.51 16.76
C LEU A 59 10.66 -8.03 17.94
N HIS A 60 11.43 -6.95 17.78
CA HIS A 60 12.47 -6.59 18.76
C HIS A 60 12.35 -5.18 19.34
N THR A 61 11.37 -4.37 18.91
CA THR A 61 11.25 -2.96 19.31
C THR A 61 9.83 -2.56 19.70
N SER A 62 9.71 -1.55 20.58
CA SER A 62 8.42 -1.05 21.09
C SER A 62 7.53 -0.39 20.01
N ALA A 63 8.12 0.10 18.91
CA ALA A 63 7.40 0.71 17.79
C ALA A 63 6.88 -0.31 16.75
N GLY A 64 7.38 -1.56 16.79
CA GLY A 64 7.05 -2.60 15.83
C GLY A 64 5.55 -2.89 15.66
N PRO A 65 4.79 -3.14 16.75
CA PRO A 65 3.37 -3.46 16.66
C PRO A 65 2.54 -2.36 15.99
N GLN A 66 2.83 -1.09 16.31
CA GLN A 66 2.13 0.06 15.72
C GLN A 66 2.44 0.17 14.22
N LEU A 67 3.69 -0.01 13.83
CA LEU A 67 4.11 0.01 12.43
C LEU A 67 3.39 -1.06 11.60
N VAL A 68 3.30 -2.29 12.12
CA VAL A 68 2.57 -3.39 11.45
C VAL A 68 1.08 -3.06 11.30
N LEU A 69 0.48 -2.43 12.30
CA LEU A 69 -0.92 -2.01 12.28
C LEU A 69 -1.16 -0.91 11.22
N ASP A 70 -0.27 0.07 11.11
CA ASP A 70 -0.38 1.14 10.12
C ASP A 70 -0.16 0.63 8.68
N LEU A 71 0.80 -0.27 8.46
CA LEU A 71 0.98 -0.95 7.17
C LEU A 71 -0.25 -1.79 6.79
N SER A 72 -0.88 -2.45 7.76
CA SER A 72 -2.11 -3.21 7.55
C SER A 72 -3.29 -2.31 7.16
N ARG A 73 -3.42 -1.13 7.80
CA ARG A 73 -4.41 -0.12 7.41
C ARG A 73 -4.19 0.38 5.99
N ILE A 74 -2.94 0.64 5.60
CA ILE A 74 -2.58 1.03 4.23
C ILE A 74 -2.96 -0.06 3.23
N LYS A 75 -2.68 -1.32 3.54
CA LYS A 75 -3.08 -2.48 2.70
C LYS A 75 -4.59 -2.48 2.43
N VAL A 76 -5.40 -2.33 3.48
CA VAL A 76 -6.87 -2.30 3.34
C VAL A 76 -7.33 -1.13 2.47
N ARG A 77 -6.71 0.04 2.58
CA ARG A 77 -7.03 1.20 1.73
C ARG A 77 -6.70 0.93 0.25
N LEU A 78 -5.53 0.35 -0.04
CA LEU A 78 -5.14 -0.01 -1.40
C LEU A 78 -6.09 -1.04 -2.04
N GLU A 79 -6.53 -2.04 -1.28
CA GLU A 79 -7.52 -3.01 -1.79
C GLU A 79 -8.87 -2.34 -2.10
N LYS A 80 -9.35 -1.44 -1.22
CA LYS A 80 -10.57 -0.66 -1.49
C LYS A 80 -10.44 0.18 -2.77
N LEU A 81 -9.27 0.77 -3.01
CA LEU A 81 -9.01 1.57 -4.22
C LEU A 81 -9.01 0.71 -5.48
N ARG A 82 -8.43 -0.49 -5.42
CA ARG A 82 -8.49 -1.45 -6.53
C ARG A 82 -9.92 -1.84 -6.86
N THR A 83 -10.72 -2.16 -5.86
CA THR A 83 -12.14 -2.52 -6.07
C THR A 83 -12.91 -1.36 -6.71
N LYS A 84 -12.69 -0.13 -6.24
CA LYS A 84 -13.29 1.07 -6.85
C LYS A 84 -12.86 1.25 -8.30
N LEU A 85 -11.57 1.14 -8.62
CA LEU A 85 -11.08 1.28 -9.98
C LEU A 85 -11.61 0.18 -10.92
N ARG A 86 -11.73 -1.07 -10.45
CA ARG A 86 -12.36 -2.15 -11.23
C ARG A 86 -13.81 -1.83 -11.54
N TYR A 87 -14.56 -1.33 -10.55
CA TYR A 87 -15.95 -0.92 -10.74
C TYR A 87 -16.08 0.25 -11.73
N CYS A 88 -15.19 1.24 -11.64
CA CYS A 88 -15.19 2.36 -12.59
C CYS A 88 -14.83 1.91 -14.03
N LYS A 89 -13.87 0.99 -14.22
CA LYS A 89 -13.54 0.43 -15.54
C LYS A 89 -14.67 -0.40 -16.16
N LEU A 90 -15.41 -1.13 -15.34
CA LEU A 90 -16.61 -1.85 -15.76
C LEU A 90 -17.69 -0.91 -16.32
N GLN A 91 -17.88 0.24 -15.70
CA GLN A 91 -18.87 1.23 -16.14
C GLN A 91 -18.46 1.94 -17.44
N THR A 92 -17.16 2.05 -17.74
CA THR A 92 -16.64 2.69 -18.95
C THR A 92 -16.39 1.73 -20.11
N GLY A 93 -16.77 0.45 -19.99
CA GLY A 93 -16.65 -0.55 -21.08
C GLY A 93 -15.22 -1.03 -21.36
N GLY A 94 -14.27 -0.78 -20.45
CA GLY A 94 -12.88 -1.24 -20.59
C GLY A 94 -12.70 -2.67 -20.09
N GLU A 95 -12.13 -3.55 -20.91
CA GLU A 95 -11.81 -4.94 -20.58
C GLU A 95 -11.11 -5.07 -19.22
N ILE A 96 -11.66 -5.93 -18.35
CA ILE A 96 -11.04 -6.26 -17.07
C ILE A 96 -10.02 -7.38 -17.31
N VAL A 97 -8.74 -7.02 -17.38
CA VAL A 97 -7.67 -8.02 -17.18
C VAL A 97 -7.47 -8.21 -15.67
N VAL A 98 -8.11 -9.24 -15.12
CA VAL A 98 -7.95 -9.66 -13.73
C VAL A 98 -6.64 -10.44 -13.59
N GLN A 99 -5.53 -9.78 -13.25
CA GLN A 99 -4.42 -10.48 -12.58
C GLN A 99 -4.78 -10.63 -11.10
N ALA A 100 -5.65 -11.60 -10.81
CA ALA A 100 -5.76 -12.18 -9.49
C ALA A 100 -4.67 -13.24 -9.37
N GLY A 101 -3.84 -13.13 -8.34
CA GLY A 101 -2.91 -14.18 -7.96
C GLY A 101 -1.46 -13.72 -7.92
N LEU A 102 -1.01 -13.24 -6.75
CA LEU A 102 0.36 -13.47 -6.29
C LEU A 102 0.58 -13.17 -4.79
N TRP A 103 -0.40 -13.47 -3.92
CA TRP A 103 -0.25 -13.17 -2.47
C TRP A 103 -0.47 -14.37 -1.53
N GLU A 104 -0.74 -15.58 -2.04
CA GLU A 104 -0.85 -16.78 -1.19
C GLU A 104 0.50 -17.42 -0.81
N GLN A 105 1.65 -16.84 -1.18
CA GLN A 105 2.97 -17.43 -0.89
C GLN A 105 3.73 -16.81 0.28
N LEU A 106 3.09 -16.00 1.13
CA LEU A 106 3.75 -15.40 2.30
C LEU A 106 2.99 -15.60 3.62
N ALA A 107 2.12 -16.61 3.69
CA ALA A 107 1.53 -17.12 4.94
C ALA A 107 2.47 -18.16 5.57
#